data_AF-A0A813DN78-F1
#
_entry.id   AF-A0A813DN78-F1
#
_cell.length_a   1.000
_cell.length_b   1.000
_cell.length_c   1.000
_cell.angle_alpha   90.00
_cell.angle_beta   90.00
_cell.angle_gamma   90.00
#
_symmetry.space_group_name_H-M   'P 1'
#
loop_
_entity.id
_entity.type
_entity.pdbx_description
1 polymer ?
#
loop_
_entity_poly.entity_id
_entity_poly.type
_entity_poly.pdbx_seq_one_letter_code
_entity_poly.pdbx_strand_id
1 'polypeptide(L)'
;PLPLALLFPGQGSQYVKMLDGVKDLPEVKDMLAKAKEILGYDLLELCLNGPEEKLAETRYCQPAMFVGGLAGVAKLRVERAEAVERPTCVAGLSLGEYTALCAAGVLSFEDGLTLVKLRGEAMGEAAKVGKQAMLSVAGLEQSVLDKLCSEAEKKEGPGGVCKIANALFPKGFSCAGTEVAVQGA
;
A
#
# COMPACT_ATOMS: atom_id res chain seq x y z
N PRO A 1 13.05 25.96 -12.72
CA PRO A 1 12.99 24.47 -12.69
C PRO A 1 11.54 23.99 -12.75
N LEU A 2 11.26 22.86 -13.42
CA LEU A 2 9.92 22.28 -13.41
C LEU A 2 9.55 21.80 -11.99
N PRO A 3 8.29 21.95 -11.55
CA PRO A 3 7.80 21.37 -10.30
C PRO A 3 8.05 19.87 -10.24
N LEU A 4 8.38 19.36 -9.06
CA LEU A 4 8.66 17.95 -8.81
C LEU A 4 7.73 17.45 -7.70
N ALA A 5 7.24 16.22 -7.87
CA ALA A 5 6.44 15.51 -6.88
C ALA A 5 7.02 14.10 -6.66
N LEU A 6 6.94 13.59 -5.42
CA LEU A 6 7.20 12.18 -5.14
C LEU A 6 5.88 11.44 -4.91
N LEU A 7 5.69 10.35 -5.65
CA LEU A 7 4.51 9.50 -5.54
C LEU A 7 4.91 8.14 -4.99
N PHE A 8 4.21 7.69 -3.95
CA PHE A 8 4.49 6.45 -3.25
C PHE A 8 3.41 5.40 -3.57
N PRO A 9 3.80 4.21 -4.08
CA PRO A 9 2.84 3.16 -4.38
C PRO A 9 2.25 2.57 -3.09
N GLY A 10 1.04 2.01 -3.21
CA GLY A 10 0.42 1.21 -2.16
C GLY A 10 0.87 -0.24 -2.18
N GLN A 11 0.11 -1.10 -1.50
CA GLN A 11 0.28 -2.55 -1.59
C GLN A 11 0.00 -3.07 -3.02
N GLY A 12 0.72 -4.12 -3.43
CA GLY A 12 0.56 -4.80 -4.72
C GLY A 12 1.84 -4.93 -5.53
N SER A 13 2.86 -4.11 -5.24
CA SER A 13 4.17 -4.15 -5.93
C SER A 13 5.31 -4.72 -5.09
N GLN A 14 5.00 -5.37 -3.96
CA GLN A 14 5.97 -6.10 -3.15
C GLN A 14 6.48 -7.34 -3.91
N TYR A 15 7.76 -7.67 -3.74
CA TYR A 15 8.35 -8.88 -4.30
C TYR A 15 9.56 -9.33 -3.47
N VAL A 16 9.88 -10.63 -3.52
CA VAL A 16 11.07 -11.17 -2.86
C VAL A 16 12.32 -10.58 -3.53
N LYS A 17 13.29 -10.14 -2.72
CA LYS A 17 14.48 -9.33 -3.07
C LYS A 17 14.24 -7.84 -3.28
N MET A 18 13.06 -7.30 -2.94
CA MET A 18 12.77 -5.86 -3.13
C MET A 18 13.72 -4.89 -2.40
N LEU A 19 14.44 -5.35 -1.37
CA LEU A 19 15.41 -4.53 -0.63
C LEU A 19 16.88 -4.83 -0.95
N ASP A 20 17.19 -5.80 -1.82
CA ASP A 20 18.55 -6.31 -1.98
C ASP A 20 19.54 -5.23 -2.48
N GLY A 21 19.09 -4.35 -3.36
CA GLY A 21 19.91 -3.26 -3.91
C GLY A 21 20.06 -2.03 -3.00
N VAL A 22 19.44 -2.01 -1.82
CA VAL A 22 19.42 -0.84 -0.92
C VAL A 22 19.71 -1.17 0.55
N LYS A 23 19.61 -2.44 0.96
CA LYS A 23 19.81 -2.90 2.34
C LYS A 23 21.15 -2.47 2.96
N ASP A 24 22.16 -2.22 2.12
CA ASP A 24 23.50 -1.87 2.58
C ASP A 24 23.73 -0.37 2.81
N LEU A 25 22.78 0.48 2.42
CA LEU A 25 22.83 1.91 2.69
C LEU A 25 22.71 2.16 4.21
N PRO A 26 23.53 3.03 4.82
CA PRO A 26 23.51 3.27 6.27
C PRO A 26 22.11 3.63 6.81
N GLU A 27 21.41 4.56 6.16
CA GLU A 27 20.04 4.97 6.53
C GLU A 27 19.05 3.79 6.47
N VAL A 28 19.22 2.89 5.51
CA VAL A 28 18.36 1.69 5.36
C VAL A 28 18.68 0.65 6.42
N LYS A 29 19.96 0.46 6.79
CA LYS A 29 20.33 -0.42 7.91
C LYS A 29 19.70 0.04 9.22
N ASP A 30 19.75 1.34 9.49
CA ASP A 30 19.16 1.93 10.69
C ASP A 30 17.63 1.75 10.70
N MET A 31 16.96 2.00 9.57
CA MET A 31 15.51 1.74 9.42
C MET A 31 15.17 0.27 9.67
N LEU A 32 15.94 -0.68 9.12
CA LEU A 32 15.68 -2.11 9.27
C LEU A 32 15.93 -2.60 10.71
N ALA A 33 16.92 -2.05 11.40
CA ALA A 33 17.17 -2.34 12.82
C ALA A 33 15.97 -1.89 13.68
N LYS A 34 15.52 -0.65 13.51
CA LYS A 34 14.32 -0.12 14.19
C LYS A 34 13.06 -0.90 13.82
N ALA A 35 12.93 -1.28 12.54
CA ALA A 35 11.79 -2.06 12.08
C ALA A 35 11.70 -3.41 12.77
N LYS A 36 12.84 -4.09 12.97
CA LYS A 36 12.89 -5.38 13.68
C LYS A 36 12.35 -5.26 15.11
N GLU A 37 12.70 -4.19 15.82
CA GLU A 37 12.21 -3.91 17.18
C GLU A 37 10.70 -3.63 17.19
N ILE A 38 10.21 -2.77 16.31
CA ILE A 38 8.78 -2.36 16.25
C ILE A 38 7.89 -3.53 15.80
N LEU A 39 8.34 -4.28 14.80
CA LEU A 39 7.55 -5.34 14.18
C LEU A 39 7.60 -6.65 14.97
N GLY A 40 8.71 -6.90 15.68
CA GLY A 40 8.94 -8.15 16.41
C GLY A 40 9.34 -9.33 15.50
N TYR A 41 9.69 -9.06 14.25
CA TYR A 41 10.20 -10.04 13.29
C TYR A 41 11.21 -9.40 12.34
N ASP A 42 12.00 -10.23 11.66
CA ASP A 42 13.00 -9.76 10.71
C ASP A 42 12.36 -9.44 9.35
N LEU A 43 12.07 -8.15 9.12
CA LEU A 43 11.48 -7.67 7.87
C LEU A 43 12.44 -7.86 6.69
N LEU A 44 13.76 -7.68 6.90
CA LEU A 44 14.74 -7.85 5.84
C LEU A 44 14.77 -9.29 5.35
N GLU A 45 14.81 -10.25 6.28
CA GLU A 45 14.78 -11.67 5.96
C GLU A 45 13.55 -12.03 5.12
N LEU A 46 12.36 -11.57 5.54
CA LEU A 46 11.13 -11.78 4.79
C LEU A 46 11.19 -11.13 3.39
N CYS A 47 11.69 -9.90 3.29
CA CYS A 47 11.81 -9.20 2.01
C CYS A 47 12.85 -9.82 1.07
N LEU A 48 13.91 -10.47 1.57
CA LEU A 48 14.97 -11.06 0.73
C LEU A 48 14.70 -12.50 0.34
N ASN A 49 14.13 -13.28 1.26
CA ASN A 49 14.04 -14.74 1.13
C ASN A 49 12.59 -15.25 1.13
N GLY A 50 11.60 -14.43 1.48
CA GLY A 50 10.19 -14.81 1.44
C GLY A 50 9.77 -15.74 2.60
N PRO A 51 8.79 -16.65 2.38
CA PRO A 51 8.15 -16.97 1.10
C PRO A 51 7.25 -15.83 0.57
N GLU A 52 7.00 -15.83 -0.75
CA GLU A 52 6.23 -14.77 -1.43
C GLU A 52 4.81 -14.65 -0.89
N GLU A 53 4.18 -15.78 -0.57
CA GLU A 53 2.82 -15.84 -0.02
C GLU A 53 2.74 -15.15 1.33
N LYS A 54 3.75 -15.35 2.18
CA LYS A 54 3.83 -14.67 3.48
C LYS A 54 4.08 -13.17 3.31
N LEU A 55 4.96 -12.78 2.39
CA LEU A 55 5.17 -11.37 2.07
C LEU A 55 3.91 -10.70 1.50
N ALA A 56 3.06 -11.46 0.79
CA ALA A 56 1.81 -10.97 0.23
C ALA A 56 0.68 -10.81 1.26
N GLU A 57 0.75 -11.45 2.44
CA GLU A 57 -0.23 -11.22 3.50
C GLU A 57 -0.20 -9.75 3.93
N THR A 58 -1.38 -9.12 3.98
CA THR A 58 -1.56 -7.68 4.28
C THR A 58 -0.77 -7.20 5.49
N ARG A 59 -0.71 -8.00 6.56
CA ARG A 59 0.00 -7.64 7.80
C ARG A 59 1.52 -7.52 7.65
N TYR A 60 2.12 -8.21 6.67
CA TYR A 60 3.56 -8.16 6.39
C TYR A 60 3.86 -7.28 5.18
N CYS A 61 3.00 -7.33 4.17
CA CYS A 61 3.09 -6.53 2.96
C CYS A 61 3.13 -5.03 3.28
N GLN A 62 2.25 -4.57 4.18
CA GLN A 62 2.16 -3.14 4.48
C GLN A 62 3.45 -2.57 5.09
N PRO A 63 4.02 -3.16 6.16
CA PRO A 63 5.34 -2.77 6.65
C PRO A 63 6.44 -2.85 5.59
N ALA A 64 6.47 -3.91 4.78
CA ALA A 64 7.47 -4.10 3.73
C ALA A 64 7.44 -2.97 2.68
N MET A 65 6.24 -2.61 2.22
CA MET A 65 6.04 -1.53 1.26
C MET A 65 6.35 -0.15 1.84
N PHE A 66 6.02 0.10 3.11
CA PHE A 66 6.38 1.34 3.80
C PHE A 66 7.90 1.51 3.89
N VAL A 67 8.60 0.50 4.42
CA VAL A 67 10.07 0.52 4.54
C VAL A 67 10.73 0.56 3.16
N GLY A 68 10.22 -0.19 2.18
CA GLY A 68 10.73 -0.16 0.80
C GLY A 68 10.61 1.21 0.15
N GLY A 69 9.50 1.92 0.36
CA GLY A 69 9.31 3.28 -0.14
C GLY A 69 10.31 4.27 0.47
N LEU A 70 10.53 4.22 1.78
CA LEU A 70 11.54 5.07 2.45
C LEU A 70 12.97 4.68 2.08
N ALA A 71 13.25 3.39 1.88
CA ALA A 71 14.54 2.94 1.35
C ALA A 71 14.79 3.48 -0.08
N GLY A 72 13.74 3.59 -0.89
CA GLY A 72 13.79 4.28 -2.18
C GLY A 72 14.16 5.76 -2.05
N VAL A 73 13.62 6.46 -1.04
CA VAL A 73 13.99 7.85 -0.74
C VAL A 73 15.45 7.95 -0.31
N ALA A 74 15.91 7.05 0.57
CA ALA A 74 17.32 7.00 0.99
C ALA A 74 18.26 6.79 -0.20
N LYS A 75 17.92 5.88 -1.11
CA LYS A 75 18.67 5.68 -2.36
C LYS A 75 18.67 6.93 -3.23
N LEU A 76 17.51 7.55 -3.44
CA LEU A 76 17.41 8.79 -4.22
C LEU A 76 18.24 9.92 -3.60
N ARG A 77 18.30 10.02 -2.28
CA ARG A 77 19.11 11.02 -1.59
C ARG A 77 20.60 10.87 -1.91
N VAL A 78 21.09 9.64 -1.98
CA VAL A 78 22.49 9.33 -2.34
C VAL A 78 22.76 9.57 -3.83
N GLU A 79 21.87 9.11 -4.71
CA GLU A 79 22.12 9.16 -6.16
C GLU A 79 21.79 10.53 -6.79
N ARG A 80 20.77 11.21 -6.25
CA ARG A 80 20.15 12.43 -6.80
C ARG A 80 19.52 13.26 -5.68
N ALA A 81 20.32 13.84 -4.78
CA ALA A 81 19.83 14.61 -3.62
C ALA A 81 18.71 15.63 -3.96
N GLU A 82 18.84 16.36 -5.07
CA GLU A 82 17.81 17.30 -5.52
C GLU A 82 16.44 16.67 -5.78
N ALA A 83 16.38 15.37 -6.13
CA ALA A 83 15.12 14.66 -6.31
C ALA A 83 14.34 14.46 -5.01
N VAL A 84 15.01 14.62 -3.85
CA VAL A 84 14.40 14.51 -2.52
C VAL A 84 14.25 15.89 -1.84
N GLU A 85 15.14 16.85 -2.15
CA GLU A 85 15.12 18.18 -1.52
C GLU A 85 14.20 19.18 -2.21
N ARG A 86 13.99 19.02 -3.52
CA ARG A 86 13.22 19.95 -4.35
C ARG A 86 11.73 19.64 -4.58
N PRO A 87 11.19 18.42 -4.31
CA PRO A 87 9.76 18.18 -4.41
C PRO A 87 8.95 19.17 -3.57
N THR A 88 7.93 19.77 -4.17
CA THR A 88 7.01 20.70 -3.49
C THR A 88 5.76 19.99 -2.97
N CYS A 89 5.57 18.74 -3.37
CA CYS A 89 4.47 17.89 -2.91
C CYS A 89 4.88 16.42 -2.90
N VAL A 90 4.22 15.68 -2.02
CA VAL A 90 4.27 14.22 -1.98
C VAL A 90 2.83 13.71 -1.95
N ALA A 91 2.60 12.52 -2.49
CA ALA A 91 1.33 11.82 -2.34
C ALA A 91 1.58 10.32 -2.36
N GLY A 92 0.64 9.55 -1.84
CA GLY A 92 0.73 8.11 -1.92
C GLY A 92 -0.62 7.45 -2.04
N LEU A 93 -0.64 6.28 -2.67
CA LEU A 93 -1.86 5.52 -2.91
C LEU A 93 -2.12 4.58 -1.73
N SER A 94 -3.25 4.78 -1.02
CA SER A 94 -3.66 3.91 0.09
C SER A 94 -2.57 3.80 1.16
N LEU A 95 -1.87 2.67 1.27
CA LEU A 95 -0.72 2.52 2.15
C LEU A 95 0.39 3.55 1.87
N GLY A 96 0.62 3.88 0.59
CA GLY A 96 1.69 4.80 0.20
C GLY A 96 1.54 6.18 0.83
N GLU A 97 0.34 6.56 1.27
CA GLU A 97 0.10 7.84 1.96
C GLU A 97 0.91 7.93 3.27
N TYR A 98 1.05 6.84 4.02
CA TYR A 98 1.87 6.79 5.23
C TYR A 98 3.35 7.02 4.90
N THR A 99 3.84 6.39 3.82
CA THR A 99 5.19 6.59 3.31
C THR A 99 5.40 8.04 2.89
N ALA A 100 4.42 8.65 2.21
CA ALA A 100 4.48 10.04 1.79
C ALA A 100 4.52 11.00 2.99
N LEU A 101 3.67 10.79 3.99
CA LEU A 101 3.66 11.58 5.23
C LEU A 101 4.99 11.49 5.98
N CYS A 102 5.60 10.30 6.05
CA CYS A 102 6.91 10.12 6.65
C CYS A 102 8.02 10.78 5.82
N ALA A 103 8.00 10.63 4.49
CA ALA A 103 8.96 11.29 3.61
C ALA A 103 8.87 12.83 3.65
N ALA A 104 7.69 13.39 3.94
CA ALA A 104 7.47 14.82 4.16
C ALA A 104 7.79 15.28 5.60
N GLY A 105 8.18 14.38 6.50
CA GLY A 105 8.50 14.70 7.89
C GLY A 105 7.28 14.98 8.78
N VAL A 106 6.07 14.64 8.33
CA VAL A 106 4.84 14.74 9.15
C VAL A 106 4.80 13.65 10.21
N LEU A 107 5.27 12.45 9.86
CA LEU A 107 5.40 11.31 10.77
C LEU A 107 6.88 10.93 10.92
N SER A 108 7.28 10.58 12.13
CA SER A 108 8.55 9.88 12.34
C SER A 108 8.50 8.49 11.67
N PHE A 109 9.67 7.90 11.44
CA PHE A 109 9.74 6.53 10.91
C PHE A 109 9.05 5.54 11.88
N GLU A 110 9.30 5.69 13.17
CA GLU A 110 8.81 4.81 14.23
C GLU A 110 7.30 4.90 14.38
N ASP A 111 6.74 6.11 14.39
CA ASP A 111 5.28 6.31 14.45
C ASP A 111 4.61 5.82 13.17
N GLY A 112 5.19 6.15 12.01
CA GLY A 112 4.70 5.70 10.71
C GLY A 112 4.66 4.17 10.62
N LEU A 113 5.73 3.50 11.00
CA LEU A 113 5.80 2.03 10.98
C LEU A 113 4.86 1.39 12.00
N THR A 114 4.72 1.98 13.19
CA THR A 114 3.78 1.51 14.21
C THR A 114 2.33 1.59 13.72
N LEU A 115 1.94 2.72 13.10
CA LEU A 115 0.62 2.89 12.50
C LEU A 115 0.39 1.93 11.34
N VAL A 116 1.38 1.75 10.47
CA VAL A 116 1.31 0.83 9.32
C VAL A 116 1.18 -0.63 9.79
N LYS A 117 1.89 -1.04 10.84
CA LYS A 117 1.74 -2.36 11.47
C LYS A 117 0.31 -2.56 11.95
N LEU A 118 -0.20 -1.62 12.76
CA LEU A 118 -1.56 -1.68 13.30
C LEU A 118 -2.62 -1.73 12.18
N ARG A 119 -2.43 -0.92 11.13
CA ARG A 119 -3.31 -0.92 9.96
C ARG A 119 -3.31 -2.26 9.24
N GLY A 120 -2.13 -2.83 8.97
CA GLY A 120 -1.98 -4.12 8.31
C GLY A 120 -2.62 -5.26 9.11
N GLU A 121 -2.44 -5.26 10.43
CA GLU A 121 -3.05 -6.23 11.34
C GLU A 121 -4.57 -6.08 11.41
N ALA A 122 -5.08 -4.86 11.61
CA ALA A 122 -6.52 -4.60 11.67
C ALA A 122 -7.23 -4.97 10.35
N MET A 123 -6.63 -4.63 9.20
CA MET A 123 -7.17 -5.04 7.89
C MET A 123 -7.11 -6.55 7.69
N GLY A 124 -6.03 -7.21 8.14
CA GLY A 124 -5.89 -8.66 8.10
C GLY A 124 -6.95 -9.38 8.94
N GLU A 125 -7.24 -8.88 10.14
CA GLU A 125 -8.30 -9.43 11.00
C GLU A 125 -9.70 -9.16 10.43
N ALA A 126 -9.96 -7.96 9.91
CA ALA A 126 -11.24 -7.62 9.30
C ALA A 126 -11.56 -8.51 8.08
N ALA A 127 -10.55 -8.88 7.30
CA ALA A 127 -10.71 -9.79 6.15
C ALA A 127 -11.15 -11.22 6.55
N LYS A 128 -11.02 -11.61 7.83
CA LYS A 128 -11.48 -12.93 8.31
C LYS A 128 -12.99 -13.00 8.55
N VAL A 129 -13.66 -11.85 8.64
CA VAL A 129 -15.11 -11.78 8.96
C VAL A 129 -15.97 -12.44 7.87
N GLY A 130 -15.51 -12.42 6.62
CA GLY A 130 -16.20 -13.06 5.51
C GLY A 130 -15.39 -12.96 4.23
N LYS A 131 -15.80 -13.73 3.21
CA LYS A 131 -15.13 -13.68 1.91
C LYS A 131 -15.40 -12.35 1.23
N GLN A 132 -14.34 -11.69 0.81
CA GLN A 132 -14.36 -10.41 0.12
C GLN A 132 -13.68 -10.55 -1.23
N ALA A 133 -14.08 -9.72 -2.18
CA ALA A 133 -13.43 -9.64 -3.48
C ALA A 133 -13.23 -8.19 -3.91
N MET A 134 -12.31 -8.01 -4.85
CA MET A 134 -12.05 -6.75 -5.51
C MET A 134 -11.97 -6.98 -7.03
N LEU A 135 -12.51 -6.06 -7.81
CA LEU A 135 -12.54 -6.09 -9.27
C LEU A 135 -12.01 -4.78 -9.84
N SER A 136 -11.08 -4.85 -10.79
CA SER A 136 -10.65 -3.68 -11.56
C SER A 136 -11.58 -3.44 -12.74
N VAL A 137 -12.06 -2.21 -12.90
CA VAL A 137 -13.01 -1.81 -13.94
C VAL A 137 -12.42 -0.66 -14.74
N ALA A 138 -12.36 -0.81 -16.07
CA ALA A 138 -11.86 0.21 -16.98
C ALA A 138 -12.87 0.49 -18.10
N GLY A 139 -13.03 1.77 -18.46
CA GLY A 139 -13.81 2.22 -19.62
C GLY A 139 -15.25 2.64 -19.33
N LEU A 140 -15.75 2.47 -18.11
CA LEU A 140 -17.10 2.92 -17.72
C LEU A 140 -17.08 4.32 -17.09
N GLU A 141 -18.17 5.05 -17.24
CA GLU A 141 -18.42 6.25 -16.45
C GLU A 141 -18.73 5.88 -15.00
N GLN A 142 -18.31 6.71 -14.04
CA GLN A 142 -18.53 6.45 -12.61
C GLN A 142 -20.02 6.25 -12.29
N SER A 143 -20.89 7.08 -12.89
CA SER A 143 -22.35 7.00 -12.67
C SER A 143 -22.99 5.71 -13.20
N VAL A 144 -22.38 5.07 -14.19
CA VAL A 144 -22.80 3.74 -14.69
C VAL A 144 -22.32 2.67 -13.71
N LEU A 145 -21.06 2.76 -13.27
CA LEU A 145 -20.48 1.81 -12.33
C LEU A 145 -21.19 1.83 -10.97
N ASP A 146 -21.57 3.00 -10.47
CA ASP A 146 -22.36 3.14 -9.23
C ASP A 146 -23.71 2.41 -9.31
N LYS A 147 -24.36 2.42 -10.48
CA LYS A 147 -25.61 1.69 -10.72
C LYS A 147 -25.37 0.18 -10.70
N LEU A 148 -24.33 -0.29 -11.39
CA LEU A 148 -23.96 -1.72 -11.42
C LEU A 148 -23.63 -2.23 -10.02
N CYS A 149 -22.86 -1.47 -9.24
CA CYS A 149 -22.58 -1.75 -7.83
C CYS A 149 -23.88 -1.87 -7.01
N SER A 150 -24.82 -0.93 -7.18
CA SER A 150 -26.11 -0.95 -6.47
C SER A 150 -27.00 -2.13 -6.89
N GLU A 151 -26.96 -2.55 -8.15
CA GLU A 151 -27.67 -3.72 -8.67
C GLU A 151 -27.08 -5.02 -8.12
N ALA A 152 -25.76 -5.12 -8.05
CA ALA A 152 -25.05 -6.25 -7.47
C ALA A 152 -25.39 -6.43 -5.98
N GLU A 153 -25.41 -5.34 -5.20
CA GLU A 153 -25.84 -5.37 -3.78
C GLU A 153 -27.27 -5.88 -3.63
N LYS A 154 -28.21 -5.40 -4.47
CA LYS A 154 -29.61 -5.84 -4.44
C LYS A 154 -29.76 -7.32 -4.82
N LYS A 155 -28.94 -7.81 -5.75
CA LYS A 155 -28.97 -9.19 -6.22
C LYS A 155 -28.51 -10.17 -5.15
N GLU A 156 -27.48 -9.83 -4.36
CA GLU A 156 -27.07 -10.63 -3.21
C GLU A 156 -28.09 -10.57 -2.07
N GLY A 157 -28.67 -9.40 -1.81
CA GLY A 157 -29.66 -9.19 -0.75
C GLY A 157 -29.05 -8.64 0.54
N PRO A 158 -29.70 -8.81 1.71
CA PRO A 158 -29.25 -8.23 2.97
C PRO A 158 -27.80 -8.63 3.32
N GLY A 159 -26.93 -7.62 3.46
CA GLY A 159 -25.51 -7.83 3.76
C GLY A 159 -24.59 -7.82 2.54
N GLY A 160 -25.13 -7.81 1.32
CA GLY A 160 -24.35 -7.64 0.10
C GLY A 160 -23.72 -6.25 0.03
N VAL A 161 -22.43 -6.20 -0.31
CA VAL A 161 -21.66 -4.97 -0.44
C VAL A 161 -20.93 -5.00 -1.77
N CYS A 162 -21.07 -3.96 -2.58
CA CYS A 162 -20.27 -3.74 -3.77
C CYS A 162 -20.17 -2.23 -3.99
N LYS A 163 -18.98 -1.67 -3.75
CA LYS A 163 -18.73 -0.23 -3.83
C LYS A 163 -17.51 0.06 -4.68
N ILE A 164 -17.50 1.22 -5.34
CA ILE A 164 -16.26 1.79 -5.88
C ILE A 164 -15.34 2.11 -4.70
N ALA A 165 -14.24 1.37 -4.57
CA ALA A 165 -13.26 1.51 -3.51
C ALA A 165 -12.16 2.51 -3.87
N ASN A 166 -11.77 2.57 -5.15
CA ASN A 166 -10.75 3.51 -5.63
C ASN A 166 -11.15 4.07 -7.00
N ALA A 167 -10.92 5.37 -7.20
CA ALA A 167 -10.86 6.00 -8.52
C ALA A 167 -9.38 6.24 -8.87
N LEU A 168 -8.87 5.49 -9.85
CA LEU A 168 -7.44 5.38 -10.14
C LEU A 168 -7.00 6.30 -11.27
N PHE A 169 -7.80 6.37 -12.33
CA PHE A 169 -7.60 7.24 -13.50
C PHE A 169 -8.97 7.53 -14.14
N PRO A 170 -9.08 8.45 -15.12
CA PRO A 170 -10.35 8.69 -15.79
C PRO A 170 -10.94 7.40 -16.35
N LYS A 171 -12.14 7.03 -15.89
CA LYS A 171 -12.82 5.76 -16.22
C LYS A 171 -12.06 4.50 -15.77
N GLY A 172 -11.19 4.61 -14.77
CA GLY A 172 -10.46 3.51 -14.18
C GLY A 172 -10.73 3.43 -12.68
N PHE A 173 -11.35 2.34 -12.25
CA PHE A 173 -11.81 2.15 -10.88
C PHE A 173 -11.42 0.76 -10.35
N SER A 174 -11.45 0.60 -9.04
CA SER A 174 -11.57 -0.71 -8.42
C SER A 174 -12.84 -0.75 -7.58
N CYS A 175 -13.66 -1.80 -7.74
CA CYS A 175 -14.80 -2.09 -6.89
C CYS A 175 -14.42 -3.15 -5.86
N ALA A 176 -14.93 -3.05 -4.64
CA ALA A 176 -14.70 -4.03 -3.59
C ALA A 176 -15.94 -4.25 -2.74
N GLY A 177 -15.99 -5.40 -2.08
CA GLY A 177 -17.09 -5.78 -1.20
C GLY A 177 -17.16 -7.28 -0.98
N THR A 178 -18.36 -7.80 -0.73
CA THR A 178 -18.61 -9.23 -0.55
C THR A 178 -18.28 -9.99 -1.83
N GLU A 179 -17.70 -11.19 -1.69
CA GLU A 179 -17.31 -12.01 -2.84
C GLU A 179 -18.49 -12.26 -3.79
N VAL A 180 -19.68 -12.53 -3.23
CA VAL A 180 -20.90 -12.82 -3.98
C VAL A 180 -21.39 -11.61 -4.78
N ALA A 181 -21.51 -10.41 -4.19
CA ALA A 181 -21.91 -9.23 -4.95
C ALA A 181 -20.87 -8.84 -6.01
N VAL A 182 -19.58 -8.92 -5.70
CA VAL A 182 -18.52 -8.46 -6.64
C VAL A 182 -18.32 -9.45 -7.80
N GLN A 183 -18.35 -10.76 -7.56
CA GLN A 183 -18.11 -11.77 -8.60
C GLN A 183 -19.39 -12.32 -9.23
N GLY A 184 -20.53 -12.22 -8.53
CA GLY A 184 -21.84 -12.64 -9.02
C GLY A 184 -22.58 -11.58 -9.82
N ALA A 185 -21.98 -10.39 -10.01
CA ALA A 185 -22.44 -9.34 -10.92
C ALA A 185 -22.28 -9.76 -12.39
#